data_AF-A0A8T5RT39-F1
#
_entry.id   AF-A0A8T5RT39-F1
#
_cell.length_a   1.000
_cell.length_b   1.000
_cell.length_c   1.000
_cell.angle_alpha   90.00
_cell.angle_beta   90.00
_cell.angle_gamma   90.00
#
_symmetry.space_group_name_H-M   'P 1'
#
loop_
_entity.id
_entity.type
_entity.pdbx_description
1 polymer ?
#
loop_
_entity_poly.entity_id
_entity_poly.type
_entity_poly.pdbx_seq_one_letter_code
_entity_poly.pdbx_strand_id
1 'polypeptide(L)' 'GYESNTVSTIRNILNLDIGEVVNSMLESGYRIVNGYGNLRNSTFRIGHMGEVTLNQLETMLSVLTDTILKNKNKK' A
#
# COMPACT_ATOMS: atom_id res chain seq x y z
N GLY A 1 15.32 9.35 -11.16
CA GLY A 1 15.80 10.53 -10.43
C GLY A 1 14.75 11.62 -10.44
N TYR A 2 13.87 11.60 -9.44
CA TYR A 2 12.95 12.62 -8.88
C TYR A 2 12.03 11.80 -7.96
N GLU A 3 12.62 11.21 -6.93
CA GLU A 3 11.93 10.34 -6.00
C GLU A 3 11.59 11.13 -4.75
N SER A 4 10.38 10.97 -4.25
CA SER A 4 9.94 11.69 -3.07
C SER A 4 10.42 10.97 -1.81
N ASN A 5 11.10 11.70 -0.93
CA ASN A 5 11.49 11.22 0.40
C ASN A 5 10.30 11.11 1.36
N THR A 6 9.07 11.44 0.94
CA THR A 6 7.88 11.45 1.79
C THR A 6 6.76 10.54 1.33
N VAL A 7 6.77 10.13 0.05
CA VAL A 7 5.74 9.27 -0.51
C VAL A 7 6.29 8.37 -1.62
N SER A 8 6.02 7.07 -1.50
CA SER A 8 6.34 6.09 -2.54
C SER A 8 5.06 5.76 -3.31
N THR A 9 5.07 6.01 -4.63
CA THR A 9 3.99 5.60 -5.54
C THR A 9 4.36 4.28 -6.19
N ILE A 10 3.54 3.26 -6.00
CA ILE A 10 3.80 1.90 -6.45
C ILE A 10 2.75 1.53 -7.50
N ARG A 11 3.22 0.98 -8.63
CA ARG A 11 2.35 0.50 -9.70
C ARG A 11 1.81 -0.89 -9.36
N ASN A 12 0.50 -1.06 -9.46
CA ASN A 12 -0.15 -2.35 -9.29
C ASN A 12 0.01 -3.20 -10.55
N ILE A 13 1.12 -3.93 -10.65
CA ILE A 13 1.36 -4.88 -11.75
C ILE A 13 0.63 -6.22 -11.55
N LEU A 14 0.06 -6.44 -10.37
CA LEU A 14 -0.54 -7.69 -9.95
C LEU A 14 -2.07 -7.72 -10.15
N ASN A 15 -2.65 -6.67 -10.74
CA ASN A 15 -4.10 -6.51 -10.93
C ASN A 15 -4.90 -6.77 -9.63
N LEU A 16 -4.36 -6.34 -8.50
CA LEU A 16 -5.01 -6.42 -7.20
C LEU A 16 -6.15 -5.41 -7.10
N ASP A 17 -7.18 -5.72 -6.31
CA ASP A 17 -8.14 -4.70 -5.90
C ASP A 17 -7.52 -3.83 -4.79
N ILE A 18 -7.00 -2.67 -5.19
CA ILE A 18 -6.39 -1.73 -4.25
C ILE A 18 -7.41 -1.21 -3.23
N GLY A 19 -8.70 -1.19 -3.55
CA GLY A 19 -9.75 -0.85 -2.59
C GLY A 19 -9.82 -1.86 -1.45
N GLU A 20 -9.80 -3.16 -1.76
CA GLU A 20 -9.78 -4.22 -0.73
C GLU A 20 -8.49 -4.16 0.10
N VAL A 21 -7.33 -3.98 -0.56
CA VAL A 21 -6.03 -3.88 0.13
C VAL A 21 -5.99 -2.66 1.07
N VAL A 22 -6.53 -1.50 0.65
CA VAL A 22 -6.63 -0.31 1.50
C VAL A 22 -7.49 -0.58 2.73
N ASN A 23 -8.63 -1.26 2.56
CA ASN A 23 -9.51 -1.61 3.67
C ASN A 23 -8.83 -2.59 4.66
N SER A 24 -8.22 -3.66 4.16
CA SER A 24 -7.50 -4.62 5.02
C SER A 24 -6.31 -3.99 5.75
N MET A 25 -5.63 -3.04 5.11
CA MET A 25 -4.57 -2.27 5.75
C MET A 25 -5.10 -1.38 6.87
N LEU A 26 -6.22 -0.69 6.62
CA LEU A 26 -6.89 0.14 7.63
C LEU A 26 -7.35 -0.69 8.83
N GLU A 27 -7.87 -1.90 8.61
CA GLU A 27 -8.20 -2.86 9.68
C GLU A 27 -6.97 -3.26 10.50
N SER A 28 -5.80 -3.34 9.85
CA SER A 28 -4.52 -3.65 10.49
C SER A 28 -3.87 -2.43 11.16
N GLY A 29 -4.53 -1.26 11.15
CA GLY A 29 -4.04 -0.01 11.73
C GLY A 29 -3.11 0.82 10.83
N TYR A 30 -2.93 0.41 9.56
CA TYR A 30 -2.06 1.10 8.62
C TYR A 30 -2.86 1.83 7.53
N ARG A 31 -2.41 3.02 7.15
CA ARG A 31 -3.10 3.81 6.12
C ARG A 31 -2.27 3.89 4.85
N ILE A 32 -2.80 3.29 3.79
CA ILE A 32 -2.34 3.48 2.41
C ILE A 32 -3.40 4.20 1.59
N VAL A 33 -3.00 4.82 0.49
CA VAL A 33 -3.90 5.62 -0.33
C VAL A 33 -3.96 5.04 -1.75
N ASN A 34 -5.17 4.84 -2.27
CA ASN A 34 -5.36 4.46 -3.66
C ASN A 34 -4.94 5.60 -4.62
N GLY A 35 -4.67 5.28 -5.88
CA GLY A 35 -4.52 6.27 -6.93
C GLY A 35 -5.79 7.12 -7.12
N TYR A 36 -5.63 8.32 -7.67
CA TYR A 36 -6.75 9.22 -7.97
C TYR A 36 -7.24 9.05 -9.41
N GLY A 37 -8.55 9.23 -9.64
CA GLY A 37 -9.15 9.24 -10.97
C GLY A 37 -8.87 7.97 -11.76
N ASN A 38 -8.30 8.12 -12.96
CA ASN A 38 -7.96 7.01 -13.87
C ASN A 38 -6.83 6.11 -13.34
N LEU A 39 -6.11 6.50 -12.28
CA LEU A 39 -5.07 5.70 -11.64
C LEU A 39 -5.59 4.85 -10.48
N ARG A 40 -6.89 4.94 -10.17
CA ARG A 40 -7.55 4.10 -9.18
C ARG A 40 -7.41 2.63 -9.58
N ASN A 41 -7.00 1.78 -8.64
CA ASN A 41 -6.67 0.37 -8.85
C ASN A 41 -5.43 0.10 -9.73
N SER A 42 -4.89 1.07 -10.46
CA SER A 42 -3.63 0.92 -11.20
C SER A 42 -2.40 1.26 -10.36
N THR A 43 -2.55 2.08 -9.32
CA THR A 43 -1.45 2.50 -8.45
C THR A 43 -1.92 2.66 -7.00
N PHE A 44 -1.00 2.55 -6.05
CA PHE A 44 -1.22 2.91 -4.65
C PHE A 44 -0.02 3.69 -4.12
N ARG A 45 -0.24 4.41 -3.03
CA ARG A 45 0.75 5.30 -2.42
C ARG A 45 0.92 4.98 -0.94
N ILE A 46 2.18 4.94 -0.54
CA ILE A 46 2.61 4.80 0.86
C ILE A 46 3.25 6.12 1.26
N GLY A 47 2.63 6.83 2.20
CA GLY A 47 3.24 7.99 2.84
C GLY A 47 4.10 7.53 4.00
N HIS A 48 5.38 7.85 4.00
CA HIS A 48 6.34 7.51 5.06
C HIS A 48 6.91 8.77 5.73
N MET A 49 6.11 9.84 5.72
CA MET A 49 6.40 11.12 6.35
C MET A 49 5.76 11.21 7.75
N GLY A 50 6.47 11.82 8.71
CA GLY A 50 5.98 12.07 10.07
C GLY A 50 6.66 11.19 11.12
N GLU A 51 5.93 10.78 12.15
CA GLU A 51 6.40 9.86 13.20
C GLU A 51 6.32 8.40 12.72
N VAL A 52 7.07 8.06 11.66
CA VAL A 52 7.21 6.69 11.18
C VAL A 52 8.63 6.22 11.47
N THR A 53 8.76 5.23 12.36
CA THR A 53 10.04 4.56 12.61
C THR A 53 10.28 3.46 11.57
N LEU A 54 11.55 3.11 11.33
CA LEU A 54 11.92 2.00 10.43
C LEU A 54 11.20 0.70 10.81
N ASN A 55 11.10 0.39 12.10
CA ASN A 55 10.43 -0.82 12.57
C ASN A 55 8.92 -0.83 12.25
N GLN A 56 8.24 0.31 12.37
CA GLN A 56 6.84 0.45 11.97
C GLN A 56 6.68 0.31 10.45
N LEU A 57 7.61 0.87 9.67
CA LEU A 57 7.61 0.73 8.22
C LEU A 57 7.80 -0.74 7.79
N GLU A 58 8.75 -1.45 8.39
CA GLU A 58 8.97 -2.88 8.14
C GLU A 58 7.74 -3.72 8.51
N THR A 59 7.12 -3.43 9.65
CA THR A 59 5.89 -4.11 10.08
C THR A 59 4.75 -3.86 9.10
N MET A 60 4.57 -2.61 8.67
CA MET A 60 3.58 -2.21 7.67
C MET A 60 3.81 -2.94 6.33
N LEU A 61 5.06 -3.06 5.88
CA LEU A 61 5.42 -3.80 4.67
C LEU A 61 5.18 -5.31 4.80
N SER A 62 5.39 -5.88 5.99
CA SER A 62 5.05 -7.28 6.27
C SER A 62 3.54 -7.51 6.16
N VAL A 63 2.74 -6.63 6.79
CA VAL A 63 1.27 -6.70 6.70
C VAL A 63 0.81 -6.52 5.26
N LEU A 64 1.40 -5.60 4.49
CA LEU A 64 1.11 -5.44 3.07
C LEU A 64 1.32 -6.74 2.31
N THR A 65 2.45 -7.40 2.55
CA THR A 65 2.82 -8.65 1.89
C THR A 65 1.79 -9.74 2.21
N ASP A 66 1.41 -9.88 3.47
CA ASP A 66 0.39 -10.84 3.89
C ASP A 66 -0.98 -10.54 3.27
N THR A 67 -1.41 -9.28 3.23
CA THR A 67 -2.65 -8.86 2.57
C THR A 67 -2.64 -9.20 1.09
N ILE A 68 -1.52 -8.96 0.40
CA ILE A 68 -1.36 -9.29 -1.03
C ILE A 68 -1.42 -10.81 -1.25
N LEU A 69 -0.75 -11.60 -0.40
CA LEU A 69 -0.77 -13.06 -0.48
C LEU A 69 -2.17 -13.62 -0.26
N LYS A 70 -2.90 -13.12 0.76
CA LYS A 70 -4.29 -13.49 1.02
C LYS A 70 -5.21 -13.18 -0.15
N ASN A 71 -5.05 -12.02 -0.78
CA ASN A 71 -5.81 -11.63 -1.96
C ASN A 71 -5.51 -12.51 -3.18
N LYS A 72 -4.24 -12.93 -3.37
CA LYS A 72 -3.88 -13.87 -4.44
C LYS A 72 -4.51 -15.26 -4.25
N ASN A 73 -4.58 -15.75 -3.01
CA ASN A 73 -5.12 -17.08 -2.70
C ASN A 73 -6.65 -17.14 -2.69
N LYS A 74 -7.34 -16.00 -2.84
CA LYS A 74 -8.81 -15.93 -3.01
C LYS A 74 -9.27 -16.18 -4.45
N LYS A 75 -8.36 -16.28 -5.42
CA LYS A 75 -8.63 -16.62 -6.82
C LYS A 75 -8.43 -18.11 -7.07
#